data_AF-A0A6A7N8P7-F1
#
_entry.id   AF-A0A6A7N8P7-F1
#
_cell.length_a   1.000
_cell.length_b   1.000
_cell.length_c   1.000
_cell.angle_alpha   90.00
_cell.angle_beta   90.00
_cell.angle_gamma   90.00
#
_symmetry.space_group_name_H-M   'P 1'
#
loop_
_entity.id
_entity.type
_entity.pdbx_description
1 polymer ?
#
loop_
_entity_poly.entity_id
_entity_poly.type
_entity_poly.pdbx_seq_one_letter_code
_entity_poly.pdbx_strand_id
1 'polypeptide(L)'
;MTNQQSSPAVPQFVVTVSLTGLGQSTRASYSYTVPQDDGGWITFQNISKCDLVVFRSTNCLFVLDYKTTLAGWSIHSITTSADNSSLSTLAGPLNLSYMTIDPDQVLHQYDLTINYRNGDITVPIDPQETNVPPKLEPGSVAGRG
;
A
#
# COMPACT_ATOMS: atom_id res chain seq x y z
N MET A 1 -34.29 22.24 14.01
CA MET A 1 -33.08 21.45 14.29
C MET A 1 -32.97 20.39 13.22
N THR A 2 -32.12 20.61 12.22
CA THR A 2 -31.87 19.64 11.14
C THR A 2 -30.93 18.58 11.65
N ASN A 3 -31.37 17.32 11.67
CA ASN A 3 -30.53 16.16 11.91
C ASN A 3 -29.41 16.16 10.86
N GLN A 4 -28.20 16.59 11.25
CA GLN A 4 -27.02 16.23 10.49
C GLN A 4 -26.80 14.75 10.70
N GLN A 5 -27.32 13.96 9.76
CA GLN A 5 -26.98 12.57 9.64
C GLN A 5 -25.50 12.53 9.27
N SER A 6 -24.64 12.25 10.26
CA SER A 6 -23.22 12.08 10.05
C SER A 6 -23.03 11.00 8.98
N SER A 7 -22.38 11.36 7.88
CA SER A 7 -21.94 10.35 6.90
C SER A 7 -21.17 9.27 7.65
N PRO A 8 -21.42 7.97 7.39
CA PRO A 8 -20.65 6.91 8.03
C PRO A 8 -19.17 7.17 7.80
N ALA A 9 -18.37 7.08 8.87
CA ALA A 9 -16.93 7.30 8.79
C ALA A 9 -16.30 6.22 7.91
N VAL A 10 -15.52 6.63 6.91
CA VAL A 10 -14.76 5.69 6.07
C VAL A 10 -13.61 5.12 6.91
N PRO A 11 -13.50 3.79 7.04
CA PRO A 11 -12.44 3.16 7.82
C PRO A 11 -11.06 3.48 7.26
N GLN A 12 -10.05 3.49 8.14
CA GLN A 12 -8.66 3.76 7.78
C GLN A 12 -7.73 2.62 8.21
N PHE A 13 -6.81 2.25 7.33
CA PHE A 13 -5.65 1.40 7.62
C PHE A 13 -4.37 2.22 7.64
N VAL A 14 -3.41 1.79 8.46
CA VAL A 14 -2.08 2.39 8.50
C VAL A 14 -1.06 1.33 8.11
N VAL A 15 -0.25 1.65 7.11
CA VAL A 15 0.85 0.83 6.63
C VAL A 15 2.15 1.56 6.91
N THR A 16 2.97 1.00 7.80
CA THR A 16 4.33 1.49 8.01
C THR A 16 5.23 0.95 6.90
N VAL A 17 5.95 1.85 6.24
CA VAL A 17 6.89 1.56 5.17
C VAL A 17 8.31 1.74 5.69
N SER A 18 9.14 0.72 5.52
CA SER A 18 10.57 0.78 5.78
C SER A 18 11.33 0.63 4.47
N LEU A 19 12.25 1.55 4.16
CA LEU A 19 13.15 1.43 3.01
C LEU A 19 14.54 0.96 3.47
N THR A 20 15.07 -0.02 2.77
CA THR A 20 16.43 -0.54 2.97
C THR A 20 17.19 -0.57 1.64
N GLY A 21 18.52 -0.59 1.69
CA GLY A 21 19.37 -0.53 0.48
C GLY A 21 19.59 0.89 -0.05
N LEU A 22 20.39 1.01 -1.11
CA LEU A 22 20.80 2.29 -1.71
C LEU A 22 20.66 2.26 -3.23
N GLY A 23 20.21 3.36 -3.83
CA GLY A 23 20.04 3.48 -5.27
C GLY A 23 19.09 2.43 -5.83
N GLN A 24 19.50 1.72 -6.89
CA GLN A 24 18.68 0.67 -7.52
C GLN A 24 18.50 -0.59 -6.65
N SER A 25 19.29 -0.74 -5.58
CA SER A 25 19.11 -1.84 -4.61
C SER A 25 18.09 -1.52 -3.53
N THR A 26 17.50 -0.32 -3.54
CA THR A 26 16.49 0.06 -2.55
C THR A 26 15.26 -0.85 -2.66
N ARG A 27 14.75 -1.31 -1.51
CA ARG A 27 13.56 -2.15 -1.37
C ARG A 27 12.69 -1.60 -0.26
N ALA A 28 11.39 -1.80 -0.38
CA ALA A 28 10.44 -1.49 0.68
C ALA A 28 10.00 -2.77 1.39
N SER A 29 9.74 -2.64 2.70
CA SER A 29 8.99 -3.61 3.47
C SER A 29 7.85 -2.93 4.19
N TYR A 30 6.75 -3.65 4.35
CA TYR A 30 5.49 -3.14 4.86
C TYR A 30 5.14 -3.82 6.18
N SER A 31 4.61 -3.05 7.11
CA SER A 31 4.08 -3.56 8.38
C SER A 31 2.73 -2.91 8.67
N TYR A 32 1.71 -3.72 8.95
CA TYR A 32 0.35 -3.25 9.19
C TYR A 32 -0.46 -4.27 9.97
N THR A 33 -1.61 -3.85 10.48
CA THR A 33 -2.54 -4.71 11.20
C THR A 33 -3.91 -4.61 10.56
N VAL A 34 -4.57 -5.75 10.35
CA VAL A 34 -5.91 -5.85 9.75
C VAL A 34 -6.86 -6.46 10.78
N PRO A 35 -8.01 -5.82 11.08
CA PRO A 35 -9.04 -6.43 11.91
C PRO A 35 -9.66 -7.61 11.15
N GLN A 36 -10.02 -8.64 11.90
CA GLN A 36 -10.76 -9.79 11.39
C GLN A 36 -12.25 -9.63 11.71
N ASP A 37 -13.10 -10.27 10.92
CA ASP A 37 -14.57 -10.20 11.09
C ASP A 37 -15.03 -10.78 12.44
N ASP A 38 -14.21 -11.63 13.08
CA ASP A 38 -14.44 -12.20 14.41
C ASP A 38 -14.03 -11.29 15.57
N GLY A 39 -13.57 -10.06 15.29
CA GLY A 39 -13.08 -9.11 16.29
C GLY A 39 -11.61 -9.28 16.68
N GLY A 40 -10.89 -10.22 16.05
CA GLY A 40 -9.45 -10.39 16.16
C GLY A 40 -8.64 -9.42 15.30
N TRP A 41 -7.32 -9.56 15.35
CA TRP A 41 -6.38 -8.76 14.55
C TRP A 41 -5.28 -9.66 14.00
N ILE A 42 -4.92 -9.46 12.73
CA ILE A 42 -3.72 -10.06 12.13
C ILE A 42 -2.70 -8.96 11.91
N THR A 43 -1.48 -9.17 12.40
CA THR A 43 -0.37 -8.25 12.19
C THR A 43 0.61 -8.85 11.19
N PHE A 44 0.92 -8.06 10.17
CA PHE A 44 1.96 -8.33 9.19
C PHE A 44 3.18 -7.47 9.52
N GLN A 45 4.37 -8.07 9.52
CA GLN A 45 5.62 -7.36 9.84
C GLN A 45 6.68 -7.65 8.79
N ASN A 46 7.31 -6.58 8.30
CA ASN A 46 8.43 -6.63 7.36
C ASN A 46 8.17 -7.50 6.13
N ILE A 47 6.95 -7.47 5.61
CA ILE A 47 6.59 -8.21 4.39
C ILE A 47 6.95 -7.41 3.15
N SER A 48 7.37 -8.07 2.07
CA SER A 48 7.78 -7.40 0.83
C SER A 48 6.60 -6.89 -0.01
N LYS A 49 5.37 -7.28 0.35
CA LYS A 49 4.13 -6.92 -0.33
C LYS A 49 3.12 -6.32 0.63
N CYS A 50 2.25 -5.45 0.13
CA CYS A 50 1.12 -4.90 0.85
C CYS A 50 -0.16 -5.22 0.08
N ASP A 51 -0.62 -6.47 0.23
CA ASP A 51 -1.85 -6.97 -0.41
C ASP A 51 -3.03 -6.75 0.56
N LEU A 52 -3.53 -5.52 0.61
CA LEU A 52 -4.72 -5.19 1.40
C LEU A 52 -5.98 -5.55 0.62
N VAL A 53 -6.62 -6.64 1.02
CA VAL A 53 -7.93 -7.04 0.48
C VAL A 53 -9.02 -6.34 1.29
N VAL A 54 -9.74 -5.40 0.67
CA VAL A 54 -10.80 -4.65 1.34
C VAL A 54 -12.09 -4.67 0.52
N PHE A 55 -13.20 -4.98 1.17
CA PHE A 55 -14.54 -5.15 0.56
C PHE A 55 -15.47 -3.96 0.85
N ARG A 56 -14.92 -2.77 1.11
CA ARG A 56 -15.64 -1.55 1.45
C ARG A 56 -14.79 -0.31 1.19
N SER A 57 -15.44 0.85 1.08
CA SER A 57 -14.75 2.15 0.96
C SER A 57 -13.74 2.29 2.09
N THR A 58 -12.51 2.67 1.76
CA THR A 58 -11.38 2.58 2.70
C THR A 58 -10.31 3.61 2.39
N ASN A 59 -9.75 4.18 3.46
CA ASN A 59 -8.55 5.00 3.38
C ASN A 59 -7.34 4.15 3.78
N CYS A 60 -6.27 4.13 2.98
CA CYS A 60 -5.01 3.49 3.37
C CYS A 60 -3.91 4.55 3.51
N LEU A 61 -3.45 4.77 4.74
CA LEU A 61 -2.37 5.69 5.06
C LEU A 61 -1.04 4.93 5.10
N PHE A 62 -0.17 5.21 4.15
CA PHE A 62 1.20 4.75 4.16
C PHE A 62 2.08 5.79 4.84
N VAL A 63 2.92 5.38 5.78
CA VAL A 63 3.80 6.26 6.56
C VAL A 63 5.22 5.72 6.54
N LEU A 64 6.21 6.57 6.26
CA LEU A 64 7.61 6.19 6.36
C LEU A 64 8.03 6.02 7.82
N ASP A 65 8.76 4.95 8.12
CA ASP A 65 9.26 4.72 9.46
C ASP A 65 10.39 5.69 9.85
N TYR A 66 10.74 5.68 11.14
CA TYR A 66 11.79 6.55 11.68
C TYR A 66 13.15 6.37 10.98
N LYS A 67 13.56 5.13 10.67
CA LYS A 67 14.88 4.88 10.06
C LYS A 67 14.93 5.38 8.62
N THR A 68 13.83 5.20 7.89
CA THR A 68 13.65 5.63 6.51
C THR A 68 13.72 7.15 6.42
N THR A 69 12.98 7.83 7.29
CA THR A 69 12.99 9.30 7.36
C THR A 69 14.32 9.86 7.85
N LEU A 70 14.95 9.23 8.85
CA LEU A 70 16.31 9.57 9.30
C LEU A 70 17.35 9.45 8.18
N ALA A 71 17.18 8.48 7.29
CA ALA A 71 18.04 8.29 6.13
C ALA A 71 17.76 9.30 4.98
N GLY A 72 16.82 10.22 5.14
CA GLY A 72 16.51 11.27 4.16
C GLY A 72 15.54 10.87 3.06
N TRP A 73 14.87 9.72 3.20
CA TRP A 73 13.85 9.31 2.24
C TRP A 73 12.52 10.05 2.44
N SER A 74 11.85 10.31 1.33
CA SER A 74 10.53 10.94 1.25
C SER A 74 9.71 10.33 0.11
N ILE A 75 8.41 10.60 0.10
CA ILE A 75 7.46 10.14 -0.92
C ILE A 75 7.34 11.23 -1.98
N HIS A 76 7.87 10.99 -3.17
CA HIS A 76 7.91 11.99 -4.23
C HIS A 76 6.59 12.10 -4.99
N SER A 77 6.04 10.97 -5.41
CA SER A 77 4.81 10.89 -6.17
C SER A 77 4.22 9.49 -6.12
N ILE A 78 2.96 9.38 -6.50
CA ILE A 78 2.27 8.11 -6.67
C ILE A 78 1.76 8.08 -8.10
N THR A 79 1.97 6.95 -8.76
CA THR A 79 1.44 6.70 -10.10
C THR A 79 0.50 5.50 -10.02
N THR A 80 -0.71 5.67 -10.55
CA THR A 80 -1.72 4.63 -10.68
C THR A 80 -1.88 4.28 -12.16
N SER A 81 -2.25 3.04 -12.47
CA SER A 81 -2.70 2.71 -13.83
C SER A 81 -3.98 3.47 -14.19
N ALA A 82 -4.19 3.73 -15.49
CA ALA A 82 -5.30 4.56 -15.97
C ALA A 82 -6.69 3.97 -15.67
N ASP A 83 -6.76 2.66 -15.42
CA ASP A 83 -8.01 1.95 -15.11
C ASP A 83 -8.45 2.14 -13.64
N ASN A 84 -7.61 2.73 -12.79
CA ASN A 84 -7.88 3.00 -11.36
C ASN A 84 -8.62 4.32 -11.13
N SER A 85 -9.61 4.65 -11.97
CA SER A 85 -10.21 6.00 -12.05
C SER A 85 -10.93 6.50 -10.78
N SER A 86 -11.26 5.60 -9.84
CA SER A 86 -11.90 5.94 -8.56
C SER A 86 -10.93 6.16 -7.41
N LEU A 87 -9.69 5.67 -7.51
CA LEU A 87 -8.69 5.81 -6.46
C LEU A 87 -8.12 7.22 -6.47
N SER A 88 -8.36 7.97 -5.40
CA SER A 88 -7.70 9.27 -5.19
C SER A 88 -6.55 9.15 -4.21
N THR A 89 -5.60 10.08 -4.28
CA THR A 89 -4.45 10.11 -3.38
C THR A 89 -4.29 11.47 -2.73
N LEU A 90 -3.84 11.48 -1.49
CA LEU A 90 -3.58 12.69 -0.71
C LEU A 90 -2.19 12.60 -0.08
N ALA A 91 -1.31 13.52 -0.46
CA ALA A 91 0.02 13.62 0.14
C ALA A 91 -0.08 14.16 1.58
N GLY A 92 0.67 13.55 2.49
CA GLY A 92 0.81 14.02 3.86
C GLY A 92 1.86 15.12 4.00
N PRO A 93 1.95 15.75 5.18
CA PRO A 93 2.95 16.78 5.46
C PRO A 93 4.37 16.29 5.22
N LEU A 94 5.22 17.18 4.70
CA LEU A 94 6.65 16.93 4.46
C LEU A 94 6.94 15.71 3.57
N ASN A 95 5.94 15.19 2.84
CA ASN A 95 6.07 14.00 2.01
C ASN A 95 6.51 12.75 2.79
N LEU A 96 6.11 12.64 4.07
CA LEU A 96 6.46 11.48 4.92
C LEU A 96 5.35 10.43 4.99
N SER A 97 4.18 10.76 4.45
CA SER A 97 3.06 9.86 4.33
C SER A 97 2.24 10.18 3.09
N TYR A 98 1.41 9.22 2.68
CA TYR A 98 0.35 9.46 1.72
C TYR A 98 -0.85 8.59 2.05
N MET A 99 -2.02 9.05 1.67
CA MET A 99 -3.25 8.30 1.81
C MET A 99 -3.78 7.95 0.42
N THR A 100 -4.13 6.69 0.21
CA THR A 100 -5.07 6.32 -0.86
C THR A 100 -6.48 6.36 -0.29
N ILE A 101 -7.41 6.85 -1.10
CA ILE A 101 -8.83 6.99 -0.75
C ILE A 101 -9.59 6.20 -1.82
N ASP A 102 -10.08 5.04 -1.41
CA ASP A 102 -10.94 4.18 -2.21
C ASP A 102 -12.40 4.44 -1.81
N PRO A 103 -13.20 5.11 -2.65
CA PRO A 103 -14.60 5.37 -2.36
C PRO A 103 -15.49 4.14 -2.61
N ASP A 104 -14.99 3.11 -3.29
CA ASP A 104 -15.82 2.04 -3.82
C ASP A 104 -16.12 0.95 -2.78
N GLN A 105 -17.26 0.30 -2.93
CA GLN A 105 -17.71 -0.80 -2.06
C GLN A 105 -17.59 -2.17 -2.75
N VAL A 106 -16.79 -2.24 -3.82
CA VAL A 106 -16.52 -3.47 -4.56
C VAL A 106 -15.03 -3.77 -4.52
N LEU A 107 -14.67 -5.03 -4.77
CA LEU A 107 -13.26 -5.43 -4.78
C LEU A 107 -12.54 -4.78 -5.96
N HIS A 108 -11.63 -3.87 -5.65
CA HIS A 108 -10.69 -3.32 -6.62
C HIS A 108 -9.27 -3.78 -6.31
N GLN A 109 -8.56 -4.20 -7.35
CA GLN A 109 -7.12 -4.31 -7.30
C GLN A 109 -6.55 -3.09 -8.01
N TYR A 110 -5.76 -2.31 -7.29
CA TYR A 110 -5.12 -1.12 -7.83
C TYR A 110 -3.65 -1.41 -8.10
N ASP A 111 -3.23 -1.26 -9.35
CA ASP A 111 -1.81 -1.16 -9.69
C ASP A 111 -1.31 0.24 -9.30
N LEU A 112 -0.53 0.28 -8.22
CA LEU A 112 -0.01 1.52 -7.64
C LEU A 112 1.51 1.44 -7.55
N THR A 113 2.20 2.51 -7.91
CA THR A 113 3.65 2.63 -7.73
C THR A 113 3.93 3.88 -6.92
N ILE A 114 4.70 3.72 -5.84
CA ILE A 114 5.16 4.80 -5.00
C ILE A 114 6.58 5.15 -5.41
N ASN A 115 6.81 6.40 -5.77
CA ASN A 115 8.13 6.90 -6.10
C ASN A 115 8.74 7.50 -4.83
N TYR A 116 9.77 6.85 -4.29
CA TYR A 116 10.52 7.33 -3.13
C TYR A 116 11.74 8.13 -3.57
N ARG A 117 12.06 9.21 -2.85
CA ARG A 117 13.19 10.09 -3.18
C ARG A 117 14.14 10.27 -2.01
N ASN A 118 15.44 10.26 -2.30
CA ASN A 118 16.53 10.60 -1.39
C ASN A 118 17.59 11.42 -2.17
N GLY A 119 17.67 12.72 -1.91
CA GLY A 119 18.49 13.64 -2.71
C GLY A 119 18.05 13.65 -4.17
N ASP A 120 18.97 13.29 -5.08
CA ASP A 120 18.71 13.21 -6.52
C ASP A 120 18.26 11.82 -6.99
N ILE A 121 18.21 10.85 -6.08
CA ILE A 121 17.79 9.48 -6.38
C ILE A 121 16.27 9.39 -6.23
N THR A 122 15.59 8.85 -7.25
CA THR A 122 14.18 8.45 -7.18
C THR A 122 14.06 6.96 -7.51
N VAL A 123 13.34 6.22 -6.68
CA VAL A 123 13.13 4.77 -6.84
C VAL A 123 11.62 4.50 -6.88
N PRO A 124 11.08 4.00 -8.01
CA PRO A 124 9.71 3.49 -8.08
C PRO A 124 9.64 2.13 -7.40
N ILE A 125 8.69 1.96 -6.49
CA ILE A 125 8.42 0.70 -5.80
C ILE A 125 6.92 0.44 -5.86
N ASP A 126 6.57 -0.73 -6.36
CA ASP A 126 5.22 -1.26 -6.30
C ASP A 126 4.99 -1.87 -4.91
N PRO A 127 3.98 -1.42 -4.13
CA PRO A 127 3.63 -2.08 -2.88
C PRO A 127 3.33 -3.56 -3.00
N GLN A 128 2.99 -4.05 -4.18
CA GLN A 128 2.71 -5.46 -4.47
C GLN A 128 3.94 -6.21 -5.03
N GLU A 129 5.16 -5.64 -4.92
CA GLU A 129 6.40 -6.06 -5.59
C GLU A 129 6.48 -7.58 -5.88
N THR A 130 6.31 -7.92 -7.17
CA THR A 130 6.06 -9.22 -7.84
C THR A 130 4.59 -9.51 -8.21
N ASN A 131 3.96 -8.63 -8.98
CA ASN A 131 2.89 -9.02 -9.91
C ASN A 131 3.47 -9.70 -11.16
N VAL A 132 4.11 -10.85 -10.95
CA VAL A 132 4.04 -11.93 -11.93
C VAL A 132 3.00 -12.86 -11.33
N PRO A 133 1.77 -12.97 -11.87
CA PRO A 133 0.89 -14.08 -11.53
C PRO A 133 1.75 -15.34 -11.63
N PRO A 134 1.71 -16.31 -10.69
CA PRO A 134 2.32 -17.59 -10.96
C PRO A 134 1.80 -17.99 -12.33
N LYS A 135 2.69 -18.13 -13.32
CA LYS A 135 2.30 -18.75 -14.57
C LYS A 135 1.75 -20.09 -14.10
N LEU A 136 0.43 -20.25 -14.17
CA LEU A 136 -0.16 -21.56 -14.30
C LEU A 136 0.34 -22.02 -15.66
N GLU A 137 1.59 -22.52 -15.70
CA GLU A 137 2.05 -23.35 -16.78
C GLU A 137 1.00 -24.47 -16.87
N PRO A 138 0.25 -24.57 -17.97
CA PRO A 138 -0.70 -25.67 -18.13
C PRO A 138 0.15 -26.93 -18.29
N GLY A 139 0.49 -27.62 -17.20
CA GLY A 139 1.30 -28.83 -17.30
C GLY A 139 1.93 -29.43 -16.05
N SER A 140 2.01 -28.75 -14.91
CA SER A 140 2.68 -29.33 -13.73
C SER A 140 1.74 -30.25 -12.94
N VAL A 141 1.45 -31.41 -13.52
CA VAL A 141 0.91 -32.57 -12.80
C VAL A 141 1.90 -32.93 -11.70
N ALA A 142 1.40 -33.02 -10.46
CA ALA A 142 2.12 -33.55 -9.32
C ALA A 142 2.65 -34.96 -9.63
N GLY A 143 3.94 -35.04 -9.95
CA GLY A 143 4.71 -36.27 -10.04
C GLY A 143 5.27 -36.64 -8.68
N ARG A 144 4.87 -37.81 -8.21
CA ARG A 144 5.29 -38.53 -7.01
C ARG A 144 6.81 -38.46 -6.71
N GLY A 145 7.12 -38.35 -5.42
CA GLY A 145 8.33 -38.84 -4.76
C GLY A 145 7.93 -39.38 -3.41
#